data_AF-A0A671W1Q2-F1
#
_entry.id   AF-A0A671W1Q2-F1
#
_cell.length_a   1.000
_cell.length_b   1.000
_cell.length_c   1.000
_cell.angle_alpha   90.00
_cell.angle_beta   90.00
_cell.angle_gamma   90.00
#
_symmetry.space_group_name_H-M   'P 1'
#
loop_
_entity.id
_entity.type
_entity.pdbx_description
1 polymer ?
#
loop_
_entity_poly.entity_id
_entity_poly.type
_entity_poly.pdbx_seq_one_letter_code
_entity_poly.pdbx_strand_id
1 'polypeptide(L)'
;MILLRKFRFLILMVFLIACSMHIMIDLLPKLERHGSGGCSCSHTPSEEPQSWGKQGWPNKHTLRILQDFSNEPGSNVSSHSLERVPVTGDKTQAFRALEHPGLRGDRKRQFIQDASVAKNMPVKGSRLSALYEHPLYKRSVPPLTDEDTLFNVNTDIRFDPKAAEDQAWNTEGNMDEFSPTGELTADSYPNWLRFHIGINRYELYSRHNPVIDALLKDLVTQRITSVAMKSGGTQLKLIMTFMNYGQALFKPMKQTREQETPPDFFYFSDFERHNAEIAAFHLDRVLDFRRVPPVAGRLVNMTKEIRDVTRDKKLWRTFFISPANNVCFYGECSYYCSTEHALCGKPDQIEGSLAAFLPDLALAKRKTWRNPWRRSYHKRKKAEWEVDPDYCEEVKQTPPYDSGTRLLDIMDMTIFDFLMGNMDRHHYETFEKFGNETFIIHLDNGKTLLPVCLCQLNKKCVSTHLRLQLLAKEEYKLSMLMAESLVRDRLSPILIQPHLEAMDRRLRLVLNAMSECIEKEGYSYVVEDDLQGHQGTDHAHTGPRRR
;
A
#
# COMPACT_ATOMS: atom_id res chain seq x y z
N MET A 1 -15.13 31.58 59.42
CA MET A 1 -16.20 30.73 58.81
C MET A 1 -17.13 31.44 57.82
N ILE A 2 -17.36 32.76 57.93
CA ILE A 2 -18.28 33.49 57.01
C ILE A 2 -17.70 33.67 55.60
N LEU A 3 -16.37 33.89 55.47
CA LEU A 3 -15.70 34.06 54.16
C LEU A 3 -15.77 32.82 53.27
N LEU A 4 -15.57 31.63 53.87
CA LEU A 4 -15.64 30.34 53.16
C LEU A 4 -17.05 30.02 52.63
N ARG A 5 -18.09 30.44 53.36
CA ARG A 5 -19.48 30.32 52.89
C ARG A 5 -19.77 31.25 51.71
N LYS A 6 -19.29 32.50 51.76
CA LYS A 6 -19.43 33.46 50.65
C LYS A 6 -18.68 32.99 49.40
N PHE A 7 -17.48 32.42 49.56
CA PHE A 7 -16.70 31.90 48.44
C PHE A 7 -17.36 30.67 47.78
N ARG A 8 -17.91 29.76 48.57
CA ARG A 8 -18.68 28.61 48.05
C ARG A 8 -19.94 29.04 47.31
N PHE A 9 -20.62 30.08 47.81
CA PHE A 9 -21.81 30.63 47.13
C PHE A 9 -21.46 31.28 45.79
N LEU A 10 -20.29 31.94 45.72
CA LEU A 10 -19.80 32.58 44.50
C LEU A 10 -19.41 31.54 43.44
N ILE A 11 -18.76 30.45 43.84
CA ILE A 11 -18.48 29.32 42.93
C ILE A 11 -19.77 28.69 42.41
N LEU A 12 -20.77 28.48 43.28
CA LEU A 12 -22.05 27.91 42.89
C LEU A 12 -22.81 28.82 41.91
N MET A 13 -22.75 30.13 42.10
CA MET A 13 -23.31 31.11 41.18
C MET A 13 -22.61 31.11 39.82
N VAL A 14 -21.27 31.06 39.80
CA VAL A 14 -20.50 30.97 38.54
C VAL A 14 -20.85 29.67 37.79
N PHE A 15 -20.97 28.55 38.51
CA PHE A 15 -21.33 27.27 37.91
C PHE A 15 -22.76 27.28 37.33
N LEU A 16 -23.72 27.90 38.03
CA LEU A 16 -25.08 28.05 37.55
C LEU A 16 -25.17 28.92 36.29
N ILE A 17 -24.40 30.01 36.23
CA ILE A 17 -24.33 30.90 35.05
C ILE A 17 -23.68 30.17 33.86
N ALA A 18 -22.63 29.39 34.10
CA ALA A 18 -22.00 28.59 33.04
C ALA A 18 -22.96 27.51 32.50
N CYS A 19 -23.70 26.82 33.37
CA CYS A 19 -24.70 25.83 32.97
C CYS A 19 -25.85 26.47 32.19
N SER A 20 -26.37 27.62 32.63
CA SER A 20 -27.46 28.30 31.90
C SER A 20 -27.00 28.81 30.53
N MET A 21 -25.74 29.24 30.40
CA MET A 21 -25.18 29.64 29.12
C MET A 21 -24.98 28.48 28.15
N HIS A 22 -24.50 27.33 28.63
CA HIS A 22 -24.44 26.12 27.80
C HIS A 22 -25.81 25.65 27.34
N ILE A 23 -26.83 25.69 28.21
CA ILE A 23 -28.20 25.34 27.84
C ILE A 23 -28.75 26.31 26.78
N MET A 24 -28.48 27.61 26.89
CA MET A 24 -28.90 28.59 25.87
C MET A 24 -28.20 28.38 24.52
N ILE A 25 -26.89 28.10 24.52
CA ILE A 25 -26.10 27.86 23.31
C ILE A 25 -26.58 26.58 22.59
N ASP A 26 -26.98 25.55 23.33
CA ASP A 26 -27.50 24.29 22.74
C ASP A 26 -28.95 24.40 22.25
N LEU A 27 -29.73 25.37 22.75
CA LEU A 27 -31.12 25.60 22.34
C LEU A 27 -31.25 26.57 21.15
N LEU A 28 -30.30 27.48 20.95
CA LEU A 28 -30.30 28.45 19.85
C LEU A 28 -30.35 27.80 18.43
N PRO A 29 -29.61 26.71 18.13
CA PRO A 29 -29.65 26.07 16.81
C PRO A 29 -30.98 25.38 16.48
N LYS A 30 -31.82 25.13 17.50
CA LYS A 30 -33.12 24.46 17.32
C LYS A 30 -34.28 25.44 17.07
N LEU A 31 -34.13 26.71 17.44
CA LEU A 31 -35.14 27.75 17.20
C LEU A 31 -34.96 28.47 15.86
N GLU A 32 -33.73 28.57 15.32
CA GLU A 32 -33.48 29.12 13.98
C GLU A 32 -33.91 28.19 12.83
N ARG A 33 -34.08 26.89 13.08
CA ARG A 33 -34.56 25.92 12.08
C ARG A 33 -36.08 25.88 11.89
N HIS A 34 -36.85 26.73 12.57
CA HIS A 34 -38.32 26.72 12.51
C HIS A 34 -38.97 28.05 12.08
N GLY A 35 -38.22 29.00 11.50
CA GLY A 35 -38.77 30.22 10.89
C GLY A 35 -38.25 30.43 9.47
N SER A 36 -39.17 30.63 8.50
CA SER A 36 -38.96 30.84 7.04
C SER A 36 -39.03 29.52 6.23
N GLY A 37 -40.19 29.00 5.80
CA GLY A 37 -41.08 29.55 4.75
C GLY A 37 -40.56 29.13 3.36
N GLY A 38 -41.24 28.44 2.44
CA GLY A 38 -42.56 27.84 2.32
C GLY A 38 -42.69 27.40 0.83
N CYS A 39 -43.23 26.21 0.54
CA CYS A 39 -44.13 25.97 -0.61
C CYS A 39 -44.64 24.53 -0.62
N SER A 40 -45.91 24.46 -1.00
CA SER A 40 -46.87 23.35 -0.90
C SER A 40 -46.68 22.29 -1.98
N CYS A 41 -46.95 21.01 -1.65
CA CYS A 41 -48.06 20.26 -2.26
C CYS A 41 -48.26 18.88 -1.59
N SER A 42 -49.52 18.48 -1.60
CA SER A 42 -50.24 17.49 -0.80
C SER A 42 -50.16 16.04 -1.31
N HIS A 43 -50.19 15.05 -0.41
CA HIS A 43 -51.32 14.11 -0.19
C HIS A 43 -50.96 12.92 0.72
N THR A 44 -51.61 12.91 1.88
CA THR A 44 -52.10 11.86 2.83
C THR A 44 -51.59 10.40 2.90
N PRO A 45 -51.77 9.74 4.09
CA PRO A 45 -51.02 8.54 4.53
C PRO A 45 -51.88 7.26 4.76
N SER A 46 -51.21 6.10 4.87
CA SER A 46 -51.69 4.82 5.43
C SER A 46 -50.50 3.85 5.42
N GLU A 47 -50.09 3.06 6.42
CA GLU A 47 -50.59 2.64 7.73
C GLU A 47 -49.33 2.16 8.53
N GLU A 48 -49.27 2.48 9.81
CA GLU A 48 -48.55 1.69 10.83
C GLU A 48 -49.56 0.68 11.41
N PRO A 49 -49.18 -0.51 11.91
CA PRO A 49 -48.40 -0.62 13.16
C PRO A 49 -47.40 -1.82 13.14
N GLN A 50 -46.48 -2.06 14.08
CA GLN A 50 -46.68 -2.10 15.52
C GLN A 50 -45.33 -2.30 16.23
N SER A 51 -45.20 -1.65 17.38
CA SER A 51 -44.05 -1.69 18.27
C SER A 51 -43.78 -3.05 18.92
N TRP A 52 -42.50 -3.41 19.06
CA TRP A 52 -42.02 -4.11 20.26
C TRP A 52 -40.84 -3.35 20.86
N GLY A 53 -41.02 -2.86 22.08
CA GLY A 53 -40.01 -2.11 22.82
C GLY A 53 -38.99 -3.00 23.53
N LYS A 54 -37.84 -2.36 23.81
CA LYS A 54 -36.89 -2.60 24.91
C LYS A 54 -36.40 -4.04 25.11
N GLN A 55 -35.25 -4.36 24.52
CA GLN A 55 -34.21 -5.18 25.18
C GLN A 55 -32.80 -4.67 24.80
N GLY A 56 -31.91 -4.68 25.79
CA GLY A 56 -30.57 -4.07 25.74
C GLY A 56 -29.64 -4.70 24.71
N TRP A 57 -28.63 -3.92 24.31
CA TRP A 57 -27.55 -4.34 23.42
C TRP A 57 -26.82 -5.59 23.96
N PRO A 58 -26.50 -6.60 23.12
CA PRO A 58 -25.69 -7.73 23.58
C PRO A 58 -24.22 -7.32 23.75
N ASN A 59 -23.65 -7.75 24.88
CA ASN A 59 -22.25 -7.62 25.25
C ASN A 59 -21.29 -8.28 24.24
N LYS A 60 -20.02 -7.83 24.25
CA LYS A 60 -18.86 -8.28 23.43
C LYS A 60 -18.62 -9.82 23.39
N HIS A 61 -19.32 -10.61 24.20
CA HIS A 61 -19.23 -12.07 24.20
C HIS A 61 -20.01 -12.76 23.06
N THR A 62 -21.03 -12.13 22.47
CA THR A 62 -21.81 -12.78 21.39
C THR A 62 -21.01 -12.91 20.08
N LEU A 63 -19.93 -12.13 19.91
CA LEU A 63 -19.00 -12.29 18.80
C LEU A 63 -18.05 -13.50 18.95
N ARG A 64 -17.99 -14.14 20.13
CA ARG A 64 -17.18 -15.37 20.33
C ARG A 64 -17.86 -16.65 19.85
N ILE A 65 -19.19 -16.67 19.74
CA ILE A 65 -19.93 -17.93 19.47
C ILE A 65 -20.01 -18.28 17.97
N LEU A 66 -19.61 -17.38 17.07
CA LEU A 66 -19.70 -17.59 15.62
C LEU A 66 -18.37 -18.01 14.94
N GLN A 67 -17.33 -18.35 15.69
CA GLN A 67 -16.03 -18.79 15.13
C GLN A 67 -15.55 -20.17 15.62
N ASP A 68 -16.35 -20.88 16.43
CA ASP A 68 -15.97 -22.16 17.06
C ASP A 68 -16.16 -23.42 16.17
N PHE A 69 -16.07 -23.31 14.85
CA PHE A 69 -16.06 -24.49 13.97
C PHE A 69 -14.97 -24.41 12.90
N SER A 70 -13.74 -24.76 13.27
CA SER A 70 -12.77 -25.41 12.38
C SER A 70 -11.59 -25.94 13.20
N ASN A 71 -11.82 -27.06 13.87
CA ASN A 71 -10.77 -27.97 14.32
C ASN A 71 -11.26 -29.40 14.02
N GLU A 72 -11.02 -29.86 12.80
CA GLU A 72 -11.05 -31.29 12.43
C GLU A 72 -9.94 -31.51 11.38
N PRO A 73 -8.98 -32.43 11.61
CA PRO A 73 -7.92 -32.72 10.67
C PRO A 73 -8.36 -33.77 9.64
N GLY A 74 -8.30 -33.42 8.35
CA GLY A 74 -8.27 -34.37 7.24
C GLY A 74 -9.62 -34.97 6.81
N SER A 75 -10.16 -34.47 5.70
CA SER A 75 -10.95 -35.31 4.79
C SER A 75 -10.70 -34.88 3.34
N ASN A 76 -10.21 -35.83 2.54
CA ASN A 76 -10.12 -35.73 1.09
C ASN A 76 -11.54 -35.77 0.51
N VAL A 77 -12.07 -34.64 0.06
CA VAL A 77 -13.25 -34.64 -0.81
C VAL A 77 -13.07 -33.56 -1.88
N SER A 78 -12.83 -34.02 -3.11
CA SER A 78 -12.94 -33.22 -4.33
C SER A 78 -14.41 -32.81 -4.55
N SER A 79 -14.69 -31.52 -4.61
CA SER A 79 -15.99 -31.02 -5.09
C SER A 79 -15.81 -30.34 -6.45
N HIS A 80 -16.27 -31.04 -7.48
CA HIS A 80 -16.45 -30.52 -8.83
C HIS A 80 -17.46 -29.37 -8.84
N SER A 81 -17.05 -28.21 -9.35
CA SER A 81 -17.97 -27.12 -9.70
C SER A 81 -18.61 -27.42 -11.05
N LEU A 82 -19.94 -27.45 -11.08
CA LEU A 82 -20.77 -27.64 -12.27
C LEU A 82 -20.78 -26.35 -13.11
N GLU A 83 -19.98 -26.32 -14.17
CA GLU A 83 -20.21 -25.40 -15.29
C GLU A 83 -21.39 -25.89 -16.14
N ARG A 84 -22.45 -25.07 -16.23
CA ARG A 84 -23.53 -25.25 -17.20
C ARG A 84 -23.04 -24.77 -18.57
N VAL A 85 -22.69 -25.72 -19.43
CA VAL A 85 -22.56 -25.56 -20.88
C VAL A 85 -23.92 -25.90 -21.53
N PRO A 86 -24.49 -25.09 -22.44
CA PRO A 86 -25.55 -25.55 -23.32
C PRO A 86 -24.95 -26.33 -24.51
N VAL A 87 -25.36 -27.58 -24.65
CA VAL A 87 -24.91 -28.52 -25.69
C VAL A 87 -25.77 -28.38 -26.97
N THR A 88 -25.09 -27.98 -28.04
CA THR A 88 -25.18 -28.32 -29.49
C THR A 88 -26.52 -28.66 -30.16
N GLY A 89 -26.77 -27.97 -31.27
CA GLY A 89 -27.48 -28.49 -32.45
C GLY A 89 -26.53 -28.54 -33.64
N ASP A 90 -26.38 -29.74 -34.20
CA ASP A 90 -25.43 -30.20 -35.22
C ASP A 90 -25.72 -29.66 -36.63
N LYS A 91 -24.66 -29.38 -37.42
CA LYS A 91 -24.63 -29.35 -38.90
C LYS A 91 -23.23 -29.01 -39.42
N THR A 92 -22.37 -30.02 -39.49
CA THR A 92 -21.27 -30.08 -40.45
C THR A 92 -21.79 -30.37 -41.85
N GLN A 93 -21.61 -29.44 -42.80
CA GLN A 93 -21.11 -29.69 -44.17
C GLN A 93 -21.18 -28.41 -45.02
N ALA A 94 -20.26 -28.33 -45.98
CA ALA A 94 -20.07 -27.30 -47.00
C ALA A 94 -19.18 -26.12 -46.59
N PHE A 95 -17.90 -26.17 -46.96
CA PHE A 95 -17.39 -25.50 -48.16
C PHE A 95 -15.85 -25.60 -48.19
N ARG A 96 -15.36 -26.63 -48.90
CA ARG A 96 -14.12 -26.50 -49.69
C ARG A 96 -14.57 -26.28 -51.12
N ALA A 97 -14.32 -25.09 -51.68
CA ALA A 97 -13.96 -24.91 -53.08
C ALA A 97 -13.76 -23.42 -53.41
N LEU A 98 -12.65 -23.18 -54.13
CA LEU A 98 -12.43 -22.20 -55.18
C LEU A 98 -11.69 -20.88 -54.88
N GLU A 99 -10.80 -20.63 -55.83
CA GLU A 99 -9.65 -19.74 -55.91
C GLU A 99 -10.01 -18.29 -56.35
N HIS A 100 -9.04 -17.38 -56.17
CA HIS A 100 -8.90 -15.96 -56.56
C HIS A 100 -9.21 -15.60 -58.06
N PRO A 101 -9.20 -14.31 -58.55
CA PRO A 101 -8.49 -13.08 -58.07
C PRO A 101 -9.11 -11.65 -58.31
N GLY A 102 -8.50 -10.61 -57.66
CA GLY A 102 -8.46 -9.18 -58.08
C GLY A 102 -9.55 -8.24 -57.51
N LEU A 103 -9.37 -6.97 -57.10
CA LEU A 103 -8.39 -5.91 -57.37
C LEU A 103 -8.39 -4.83 -56.23
N ARG A 104 -7.19 -4.35 -55.87
CA ARG A 104 -6.76 -2.98 -55.43
C ARG A 104 -7.63 -2.10 -54.48
N GLY A 105 -6.98 -1.66 -53.40
CA GLY A 105 -7.37 -0.46 -52.62
C GLY A 105 -6.48 -0.21 -51.40
N ASP A 106 -5.25 0.24 -51.63
CA ASP A 106 -4.16 0.40 -50.67
C ASP A 106 -4.29 1.70 -49.83
N ARG A 107 -4.37 1.60 -48.49
CA ARG A 107 -4.04 2.69 -47.55
C ARG A 107 -3.39 2.13 -46.28
N LYS A 108 -2.06 2.28 -46.24
CA LYS A 108 -1.08 1.93 -45.22
C LYS A 108 -1.55 2.10 -43.76
N ARG A 109 -1.58 0.99 -43.00
CA ARG A 109 -1.27 0.94 -41.56
C ARG A 109 0.15 0.37 -41.42
N GLN A 110 1.09 1.19 -40.99
CA GLN A 110 2.43 0.72 -40.57
C GLN A 110 2.31 0.15 -39.16
N PHE A 111 2.09 -1.16 -39.06
CA PHE A 111 2.55 -1.94 -37.91
C PHE A 111 3.90 -2.54 -38.28
N ILE A 112 4.85 -2.42 -37.35
CA ILE A 112 6.22 -2.92 -37.48
C ILE A 112 6.16 -4.42 -37.77
N GLN A 113 6.84 -4.80 -38.86
CA GLN A 113 6.89 -6.14 -39.42
C GLN A 113 7.40 -7.20 -38.44
N ASP A 114 6.77 -8.37 -38.57
CA ASP A 114 7.17 -9.66 -38.03
C ASP A 114 8.65 -9.96 -38.25
N ALA A 115 9.41 -10.00 -37.15
CA ALA A 115 10.67 -10.72 -37.12
C ALA A 115 10.37 -12.18 -36.77
N SER A 116 10.61 -13.03 -37.76
CA SER A 116 10.72 -14.49 -37.73
C SER A 116 10.82 -15.14 -36.34
N VAL A 117 9.94 -16.12 -36.11
CA VAL A 117 9.98 -17.14 -35.05
C VAL A 117 11.40 -17.70 -34.89
N ALA A 118 12.17 -17.10 -33.97
CA ALA A 118 13.39 -17.71 -33.45
C ALA A 118 12.97 -18.66 -32.32
N LYS A 119 13.19 -19.95 -32.56
CA LYS A 119 13.01 -21.02 -31.57
C LYS A 119 13.68 -20.64 -30.24
N ASN A 120 12.94 -20.86 -29.15
CA ASN A 120 13.39 -20.95 -27.76
C ASN A 120 14.90 -21.16 -27.61
N MET A 121 15.65 -20.07 -27.44
CA MET A 121 16.93 -20.13 -26.74
C MET A 121 16.69 -19.69 -25.29
N PRO A 122 17.17 -20.44 -24.29
CA PRO A 122 17.20 -19.91 -22.94
C PRO A 122 18.06 -18.65 -22.99
N VAL A 123 17.50 -17.53 -22.54
CA VAL A 123 18.28 -16.30 -22.33
C VAL A 123 19.48 -16.69 -21.46
N LYS A 124 20.68 -16.71 -22.05
CA LYS A 124 21.93 -16.91 -21.30
C LYS A 124 22.15 -15.64 -20.48
N GLY A 125 21.69 -15.63 -19.24
CA GLY A 125 21.85 -14.49 -18.33
C GLY A 125 20.66 -14.28 -17.39
N SER A 126 20.81 -13.29 -16.51
CA SER A 126 19.76 -12.82 -15.60
C SER A 126 18.70 -12.05 -16.39
N ARG A 127 17.42 -12.48 -16.31
CA ARG A 127 16.31 -11.75 -16.96
C ARG A 127 16.08 -10.41 -16.26
N LEU A 128 16.29 -10.38 -14.94
CA LEU A 128 16.20 -9.16 -14.15
C LEU A 128 17.26 -8.12 -14.57
N SER A 129 18.50 -8.54 -14.86
CA SER A 129 19.53 -7.65 -15.42
C SER A 129 19.11 -7.12 -16.79
N ALA A 130 18.64 -8.00 -17.68
CA ALA A 130 18.17 -7.61 -19.01
C ALA A 130 17.02 -6.58 -18.94
N LEU A 131 16.11 -6.72 -17.96
CA LEU A 131 15.04 -5.73 -17.73
C LEU A 131 15.62 -4.35 -17.44
N TYR A 132 16.57 -4.25 -16.51
CA TYR A 132 17.18 -2.98 -16.14
C TYR A 132 18.12 -2.40 -17.21
N GLU A 133 18.55 -3.22 -18.17
CA GLU A 133 19.28 -2.77 -19.35
C GLU A 133 18.36 -2.22 -20.46
N HIS A 134 17.07 -2.52 -20.41
CA HIS A 134 16.10 -2.08 -21.40
C HIS A 134 15.93 -0.54 -21.38
N PRO A 135 15.80 0.15 -22.54
CA PRO A 135 15.70 1.62 -22.59
C PRO A 135 14.61 2.23 -21.70
N LEU A 136 13.47 1.53 -21.55
CA LEU A 136 12.38 1.97 -20.65
C LEU A 136 12.80 2.09 -19.18
N TYR A 137 13.85 1.37 -18.75
CA TYR A 137 14.41 1.40 -17.40
C TYR A 137 15.69 2.24 -17.31
N LYS A 138 16.05 2.98 -18.37
CA LYS A 138 17.22 3.89 -18.38
C LYS A 138 16.82 5.36 -18.28
N ARG A 139 15.53 5.65 -18.22
CA ARG A 139 15.03 7.01 -18.06
C ARG A 139 15.41 7.57 -16.69
N SER A 140 15.99 8.76 -16.69
CA SER A 140 16.29 9.54 -15.49
C SER A 140 15.09 10.37 -15.07
N VAL A 141 15.01 10.67 -13.76
CA VAL A 141 14.13 11.71 -13.25
C VAL A 141 14.59 13.09 -13.74
N PRO A 142 13.72 14.12 -13.72
CA PRO A 142 14.14 15.49 -13.97
C PRO A 142 15.31 15.91 -13.06
N PRO A 143 16.18 16.84 -13.50
CA PRO A 143 17.22 17.40 -12.65
C PRO A 143 16.63 17.95 -11.35
N LEU A 144 17.18 17.52 -10.22
CA LEU A 144 16.68 17.88 -8.90
C LEU A 144 17.17 19.27 -8.51
N THR A 145 16.25 20.10 -8.04
CA THR A 145 16.55 21.36 -7.31
C THR A 145 16.54 21.12 -5.80
N ASP A 146 16.94 22.11 -5.01
CA ASP A 146 16.91 22.01 -3.54
C ASP A 146 15.49 21.72 -3.00
N GLU A 147 14.46 22.24 -3.68
CA GLU A 147 13.04 22.02 -3.36
C GLU A 147 12.55 20.61 -3.71
N ASP A 148 13.28 19.88 -4.54
CA ASP A 148 12.97 18.51 -4.95
C ASP A 148 13.63 17.46 -4.06
N THR A 149 14.53 17.87 -3.16
CA THR A 149 15.13 17.00 -2.16
C THR A 149 14.33 17.02 -0.87
N LEU A 150 14.14 15.88 -0.20
CA LEU A 150 13.39 15.88 1.06
C LEU A 150 14.19 16.58 2.18
N PHE A 151 15.51 16.34 2.22
CA PHE A 151 16.44 16.92 3.18
C PHE A 151 17.60 17.61 2.47
N ASN A 152 17.93 18.84 2.89
CA ASN A 152 19.11 19.52 2.39
C ASN A 152 20.32 19.23 3.31
N VAL A 153 21.29 18.49 2.79
CA VAL A 153 22.45 17.98 3.55
C VAL A 153 23.32 19.10 4.13
N ASN A 154 23.28 20.30 3.54
CA ASN A 154 24.08 21.44 4.00
C ASN A 154 23.45 22.23 5.16
N THR A 155 22.14 22.10 5.42
CA THR A 155 21.43 22.91 6.43
C THR A 155 20.66 22.08 7.45
N ASP A 156 20.21 20.87 7.10
CA ASP A 156 19.13 20.21 7.86
C ASP A 156 19.60 18.97 8.63
N ILE A 157 20.76 18.39 8.31
CA ILE A 157 21.19 17.10 8.89
C ILE A 157 22.66 17.14 9.32
N ARG A 158 22.87 17.32 10.62
CA ARG A 158 24.05 16.76 11.30
C ARG A 158 23.58 15.57 12.13
N PHE A 159 23.96 14.36 11.72
CA PHE A 159 23.73 13.19 12.54
C PHE A 159 24.60 13.29 13.79
N ASP A 160 23.99 13.65 14.92
CA ASP A 160 24.62 13.57 16.23
C ASP A 160 24.08 12.32 16.96
N PRO A 161 24.90 11.27 17.13
CA PRO A 161 24.51 10.08 17.88
C PRO A 161 23.99 10.40 19.30
N LYS A 162 24.45 11.50 19.91
CA LYS A 162 24.04 11.92 21.25
C LYS A 162 22.67 12.59 21.28
N ALA A 163 22.29 13.33 20.23
CA ALA A 163 20.98 13.96 20.13
C ALA A 163 19.84 12.94 19.94
N ALA A 164 20.15 11.75 19.41
CA ALA A 164 19.20 10.65 19.28
C ALA A 164 18.86 9.95 20.62
N GLU A 165 19.63 10.22 21.70
CA GLU A 165 19.34 9.70 23.04
C GLU A 165 18.33 10.55 23.81
N ASP A 166 18.20 11.85 23.50
CA ASP A 166 17.41 12.81 24.28
C ASP A 166 15.90 12.80 23.98
N GLN A 167 15.45 12.10 22.93
CA GLN A 167 14.02 11.87 22.70
C GLN A 167 13.54 10.61 23.40
N ALA A 168 13.38 10.77 24.72
CA ALA A 168 12.56 9.96 25.62
C ALA A 168 12.87 8.46 25.62
N TRP A 169 13.91 8.01 26.35
CA TRP A 169 13.91 6.85 27.26
C TRP A 169 15.28 6.77 27.95
N ASN A 170 15.41 7.35 29.15
CA ASN A 170 16.64 7.29 29.97
C ASN A 170 17.18 5.85 30.04
N THR A 171 18.38 5.65 29.51
CA THR A 171 19.07 4.36 29.49
C THR A 171 20.23 4.44 30.47
N GLU A 172 20.05 3.88 31.66
CA GLU A 172 21.18 3.44 32.48
C GLU A 172 21.60 2.06 31.98
N GLY A 173 22.65 2.02 31.17
CA GLY A 173 23.25 0.80 30.62
C GLY A 173 24.58 1.11 29.97
N ASN A 174 25.64 0.51 30.51
CA ASN A 174 27.07 0.72 30.25
C ASN A 174 27.41 1.06 28.78
N MET A 175 27.89 2.29 28.56
CA MET A 175 28.31 2.88 27.29
C MET A 175 29.80 2.59 27.06
N ASP A 176 30.16 1.94 25.95
CA ASP A 176 31.48 2.07 25.30
C ASP A 176 31.50 1.24 24.00
N GLU A 177 30.83 1.65 22.91
CA GLU A 177 31.19 1.14 21.57
C GLU A 177 30.66 1.91 20.34
N PHE A 178 30.38 3.22 20.41
CA PHE A 178 30.24 4.00 19.17
C PHE A 178 30.56 5.49 19.39
N SER A 179 31.85 5.84 19.31
CA SER A 179 32.28 7.22 19.15
C SER A 179 33.10 7.32 17.87
N PRO A 180 32.51 7.78 16.74
CA PRO A 180 33.30 8.07 15.56
C PRO A 180 34.05 9.39 15.79
N THR A 181 35.32 9.27 16.18
CA THR A 181 36.28 10.38 16.14
C THR A 181 36.72 10.61 14.70
N GLY A 182 35.98 11.45 13.97
CA GLY A 182 36.33 11.92 12.62
C GLY A 182 35.21 12.75 12.00
N GLU A 183 35.53 13.71 11.13
CA GLU A 183 34.52 14.47 10.37
C GLU A 183 33.62 13.50 9.57
N LEU A 184 32.34 13.45 9.92
CA LEU A 184 31.35 12.59 9.26
C LEU A 184 31.08 13.13 7.85
N THR A 185 31.64 12.47 6.84
CA THR A 185 31.25 12.70 5.43
C THR A 185 29.93 12.00 5.15
N ALA A 186 29.12 12.49 4.20
CA ALA A 186 27.79 11.93 3.92
C ALA A 186 27.81 10.42 3.52
N ASP A 187 28.94 9.93 3.01
CA ASP A 187 29.14 8.52 2.67
C ASP A 187 29.40 7.61 3.89
N SER A 188 29.74 8.19 5.04
CA SER A 188 29.93 7.45 6.30
C SER A 188 28.63 7.18 7.07
N TYR A 189 27.51 7.78 6.63
CA TYR A 189 26.23 7.62 7.31
C TYR A 189 25.66 6.20 7.18
N PRO A 190 24.90 5.71 8.19
CA PRO A 190 24.17 4.45 8.11
C PRO A 190 23.26 4.38 6.87
N ASN A 191 23.08 3.17 6.31
CA ASN A 191 22.31 3.00 5.07
C ASN A 191 20.87 3.52 5.17
N TRP A 192 20.23 3.43 6.35
CA TRP A 192 18.88 3.97 6.55
C TRP A 192 18.85 5.50 6.42
N LEU A 193 19.89 6.20 6.88
CA LEU A 193 19.99 7.66 6.78
C LEU A 193 20.32 8.07 5.35
N ARG A 194 21.21 7.32 4.68
CA ARG A 194 21.50 7.49 3.24
C ARG A 194 20.26 7.25 2.37
N PHE A 195 19.38 6.33 2.77
CA PHE A 195 18.07 6.15 2.17
C PHE A 195 17.18 7.38 2.38
N HIS A 196 17.08 7.90 3.61
CA HIS A 196 16.26 9.08 3.92
C HIS A 196 16.68 10.32 3.13
N ILE A 197 17.98 10.63 3.06
CA ILE A 197 18.50 11.77 2.28
C ILE A 197 18.34 11.59 0.77
N GLY A 198 18.22 10.35 0.29
CA GLY A 198 18.03 10.04 -1.12
C GLY A 198 16.59 10.22 -1.62
N ILE A 199 15.64 10.44 -0.72
CA ILE A 199 14.23 10.67 -1.08
C ILE A 199 14.10 12.03 -1.76
N ASN A 200 13.47 12.04 -2.93
CA ASN A 200 13.21 13.25 -3.72
C ASN A 200 11.75 13.31 -4.20
N ARG A 201 11.38 14.38 -4.91
CA ARG A 201 9.99 14.63 -5.38
C ARG A 201 9.38 13.50 -6.21
N TYR A 202 10.19 12.71 -6.91
CA TYR A 202 9.72 11.78 -7.93
C TYR A 202 9.81 10.31 -7.52
N GLU A 203 10.65 9.98 -6.55
CA GLU A 203 10.95 8.61 -6.16
C GLU A 203 11.41 8.50 -4.70
N LEU A 204 11.11 7.35 -4.09
CA LEU A 204 11.58 7.05 -2.75
C LEU A 204 13.04 6.58 -2.73
N TYR A 205 13.49 5.99 -3.84
CA TYR A 205 14.87 5.59 -4.05
C TYR A 205 15.19 5.47 -5.55
N SER A 206 16.46 5.70 -5.91
CA SER A 206 16.91 5.59 -7.29
C SER A 206 17.14 4.14 -7.72
N ARG A 207 17.02 3.89 -9.03
CA ARG A 207 17.04 2.54 -9.62
C ARG A 207 18.34 1.78 -9.36
N HIS A 208 19.47 2.47 -9.54
CA HIS A 208 20.82 1.92 -9.37
C HIS A 208 21.47 2.37 -8.05
N ASN A 209 20.69 2.39 -6.97
CA ASN A 209 21.20 2.79 -5.66
C ASN A 209 21.75 1.58 -4.87
N PRO A 210 23.08 1.46 -4.68
CA PRO A 210 23.66 0.36 -3.89
C PRO A 210 23.26 0.43 -2.41
N VAL A 211 22.84 1.60 -1.92
CA VAL A 211 22.38 1.80 -0.54
C VAL A 211 21.14 0.95 -0.26
N ILE A 212 20.26 0.75 -1.25
CA ILE A 212 19.03 -0.01 -1.04
C ILE A 212 19.33 -1.48 -0.80
N ASP A 213 20.23 -2.07 -1.58
CA ASP A 213 20.62 -3.47 -1.38
C ASP A 213 21.41 -3.65 -0.08
N ALA A 214 22.23 -2.66 0.30
CA ALA A 214 22.90 -2.64 1.60
C ALA A 214 21.90 -2.50 2.77
N LEU A 215 20.87 -1.65 2.64
CA LEU A 215 19.83 -1.48 3.64
C LEU A 215 18.99 -2.77 3.82
N LEU A 216 18.66 -3.47 2.72
CA LEU A 216 17.99 -4.77 2.80
C LEU A 216 18.84 -5.78 3.60
N LYS A 217 20.16 -5.77 3.40
CA LYS A 217 21.09 -6.61 4.17
C LYS A 217 21.14 -6.21 5.65
N ASP A 218 21.12 -4.91 5.96
CA ASP A 218 21.08 -4.41 7.33
C ASP A 218 19.81 -4.88 8.05
N LEU A 219 18.64 -4.78 7.42
CA LEU A 219 17.38 -5.25 8.00
C LEU A 219 17.44 -6.74 8.41
N VAL A 220 18.13 -7.56 7.62
CA VAL A 220 18.28 -9.00 7.87
C VAL A 220 19.31 -9.31 8.97
N THR A 221 20.40 -8.55 9.04
CA THR A 221 21.59 -8.94 9.83
C THR A 221 21.87 -8.06 11.04
N GLN A 222 21.41 -6.81 11.04
CA GLN A 222 21.69 -5.86 12.10
C GLN A 222 21.04 -6.31 13.42
N ARG A 223 21.78 -6.17 14.51
CA ARG A 223 21.31 -6.55 15.85
C ARG A 223 20.14 -5.66 16.28
N ILE A 224 19.06 -6.29 16.73
CA ILE A 224 17.91 -5.62 17.33
C ILE A 224 18.26 -5.28 18.79
N THR A 225 18.10 -4.02 19.17
CA THR A 225 18.44 -3.50 20.51
C THR A 225 17.20 -3.15 21.34
N SER A 226 16.10 -2.80 20.68
CA SER A 226 14.82 -2.47 21.34
C SER A 226 13.65 -2.84 20.46
N VAL A 227 12.57 -3.31 21.09
CA VAL A 227 11.29 -3.57 20.42
C VAL A 227 10.15 -2.91 21.17
N ALA A 228 9.26 -2.24 20.44
CA ALA A 228 8.04 -1.65 20.96
C ALA A 228 6.84 -2.06 20.09
N MET A 229 5.66 -2.11 20.69
CA MET A 229 4.44 -2.35 19.92
C MET A 229 3.91 -1.03 19.35
N LYS A 230 3.50 -1.03 18.07
CA LYS A 230 2.89 0.17 17.48
C LYS A 230 1.52 0.40 18.11
N SER A 231 1.32 1.56 18.75
CA SER A 231 0.04 1.95 19.32
C SER A 231 -1.03 2.20 18.24
N GLY A 232 -2.27 1.81 18.54
CA GLY A 232 -3.44 2.12 17.70
C GLY A 232 -3.50 1.40 16.35
N GLY A 233 -2.71 0.33 16.15
CA GLY A 233 -2.76 -0.48 14.94
C GLY A 233 -3.99 -1.41 14.88
N THR A 234 -4.52 -1.62 13.68
CA THR A 234 -5.63 -2.55 13.45
C THR A 234 -5.21 -3.99 13.77
N GLN A 235 -4.04 -4.39 13.29
CA GLN A 235 -3.40 -5.69 13.53
C GLN A 235 -2.02 -5.50 14.17
N LEU A 236 -1.43 -6.59 14.67
CA LEU A 236 -0.14 -6.57 15.35
C LEU A 236 1.00 -6.10 14.45
N LYS A 237 1.66 -5.02 14.86
CA LYS A 237 2.85 -4.45 14.22
C LYS A 237 3.85 -4.08 15.32
N LEU A 238 5.11 -4.47 15.16
CA LEU A 238 6.17 -4.11 16.11
C LEU A 238 7.12 -3.11 15.45
N ILE A 239 7.69 -2.21 16.24
CA ILE A 239 8.75 -1.30 15.84
C ILE A 239 10.04 -1.89 16.40
N MET A 240 10.97 -2.24 15.51
CA MET A 240 12.28 -2.77 15.88
C MET A 240 13.32 -1.66 15.68
N THR A 241 14.08 -1.38 16.73
CA THR A 241 15.22 -0.46 16.67
C THR A 241 16.51 -1.29 16.64
N PHE A 242 17.41 -0.91 15.74
CA PHE A 242 18.67 -1.58 15.51
C PHE A 242 19.84 -0.86 16.21
N MET A 243 20.98 -1.54 16.31
CA MET A 243 22.20 -1.00 16.92
C MET A 243 22.74 0.27 16.24
N ASN A 244 22.46 0.46 14.95
CA ASN A 244 22.84 1.67 14.21
C ASN A 244 21.75 2.76 14.23
N TYR A 245 20.86 2.73 15.24
CA TYR A 245 19.73 3.64 15.46
C TYR A 245 18.61 3.58 14.40
N GLY A 246 18.79 2.82 13.32
CA GLY A 246 17.76 2.62 12.32
C GLY A 246 16.54 1.90 12.91
N GLN A 247 15.37 2.17 12.35
CA GLN A 247 14.12 1.51 12.75
C GLN A 247 13.46 0.79 11.58
N ALA A 248 12.74 -0.28 11.90
CA ALA A 248 11.91 -1.00 10.94
C ALA A 248 10.57 -1.42 11.55
N LEU A 249 9.55 -1.47 10.69
CA LEU A 249 8.23 -1.99 11.04
C LEU A 249 8.24 -3.49 10.78
N PHE A 250 8.09 -4.27 11.85
CA PHE A 250 8.01 -5.71 11.79
C PHE A 250 6.56 -6.18 11.73
N LYS A 251 6.23 -6.96 10.69
CA LYS A 251 4.96 -7.69 10.58
C LYS A 251 5.24 -9.20 10.64
N PRO A 252 4.79 -9.90 11.69
CA PRO A 252 5.05 -11.32 11.84
C PRO A 252 4.19 -12.16 10.89
N MET A 253 4.63 -13.40 10.64
CA MET A 253 3.86 -14.41 9.94
C MET A 253 2.56 -14.74 10.69
N LYS A 254 1.41 -14.50 10.04
CA LYS A 254 0.07 -14.87 10.54
C LYS A 254 -0.53 -16.09 9.81
N GLN A 255 -0.13 -16.33 8.57
CA GLN A 255 -0.64 -17.40 7.71
C GLN A 255 0.51 -18.07 6.97
N THR A 256 0.32 -19.34 6.61
CA THR A 256 1.27 -20.09 5.78
C THR A 256 1.21 -19.65 4.33
N ARG A 257 2.22 -20.05 3.54
CA ARG A 257 2.39 -19.63 2.15
C ARG A 257 1.33 -20.23 1.22
N GLU A 258 0.80 -21.39 1.59
CA GLU A 258 -0.21 -22.16 0.85
C GLU A 258 -1.64 -21.78 1.25
N GLN A 259 -1.80 -21.07 2.38
CA GLN A 259 -3.11 -20.69 2.88
C GLN A 259 -3.69 -19.53 2.08
N GLU A 260 -4.81 -19.77 1.41
CA GLU A 260 -5.63 -18.73 0.81
C GLU A 260 -6.60 -18.13 1.83
N THR A 261 -6.95 -16.86 1.64
CA THR A 261 -7.99 -16.23 2.46
C THR A 261 -9.35 -16.82 2.06
N PRO A 262 -10.18 -17.29 3.02
CA PRO A 262 -11.48 -17.86 2.69
C PRO A 262 -12.35 -16.90 1.87
N PRO A 263 -13.14 -17.38 0.90
CA PRO A 263 -13.95 -16.53 0.04
C PRO A 263 -15.02 -15.72 0.80
N ASP A 264 -15.44 -16.20 1.98
CA ASP A 264 -16.41 -15.52 2.84
C ASP A 264 -15.82 -14.35 3.65
N PHE A 265 -14.49 -14.18 3.63
CA PHE A 265 -13.85 -13.07 4.33
C PHE A 265 -13.97 -11.78 3.53
N PHE A 266 -14.54 -10.76 4.16
CA PHE A 266 -14.46 -9.40 3.64
C PHE A 266 -13.02 -8.89 3.70
N TYR A 267 -12.65 -8.00 2.78
CA TYR A 267 -11.33 -7.34 2.69
C TYR A 267 -10.85 -6.70 4.01
N PHE A 268 -11.77 -6.18 4.83
CA PHE A 268 -11.42 -5.59 6.13
C PHE A 268 -11.15 -6.62 7.24
N SER A 269 -11.52 -7.89 7.03
CA SER A 269 -11.26 -9.02 7.92
C SER A 269 -10.04 -9.85 7.48
N ASP A 270 -9.39 -9.50 6.38
CA ASP A 270 -8.22 -10.24 5.90
C ASP A 270 -7.01 -10.02 6.82
N PHE A 271 -6.13 -11.02 6.92
CA PHE A 271 -4.91 -10.93 7.71
C PHE A 271 -3.85 -10.13 6.96
N GLU A 272 -3.06 -9.35 7.70
CA GLU A 272 -1.82 -8.81 7.14
C GLU A 272 -0.75 -9.90 7.08
N ARG A 273 -0.10 -10.06 5.93
CA ARG A 273 0.90 -11.11 5.68
C ARG A 273 2.27 -10.50 5.36
N HIS A 274 3.29 -11.02 6.03
CA HIS A 274 4.68 -10.61 5.82
C HIS A 274 5.18 -10.80 4.38
N ASN A 275 4.79 -11.90 3.72
CA ASN A 275 5.18 -12.19 2.34
C ASN A 275 4.61 -11.17 1.35
N ALA A 276 3.42 -10.64 1.60
CA ALA A 276 2.82 -9.60 0.76
C ALA A 276 3.60 -8.28 0.84
N GLU A 277 4.08 -7.88 2.02
CA GLU A 277 4.93 -6.67 2.17
C GLU A 277 6.26 -6.80 1.41
N ILE A 278 6.91 -7.96 1.52
CA ILE A 278 8.17 -8.22 0.82
C ILE A 278 7.93 -8.25 -0.68
N ALA A 279 6.94 -9.02 -1.15
CA ALA A 279 6.60 -9.13 -2.56
C ALA A 279 6.19 -7.78 -3.18
N ALA A 280 5.45 -6.95 -2.43
CA ALA A 280 5.03 -5.62 -2.86
C ALA A 280 6.24 -4.72 -3.16
N PHE A 281 7.25 -4.69 -2.30
CA PHE A 281 8.48 -3.94 -2.55
C PHE A 281 9.19 -4.39 -3.84
N HIS A 282 9.34 -5.70 -4.04
CA HIS A 282 9.98 -6.23 -5.24
C HIS A 282 9.16 -5.95 -6.52
N LEU A 283 7.83 -6.08 -6.45
CA LEU A 283 6.93 -5.78 -7.57
C LEU A 283 6.98 -4.30 -7.94
N ASP A 284 6.93 -3.40 -6.95
CA ASP A 284 7.05 -1.96 -7.14
C ASP A 284 8.40 -1.58 -7.80
N ARG A 285 9.48 -2.28 -7.43
CA ARG A 285 10.81 -2.13 -8.03
C ARG A 285 10.88 -2.67 -9.47
N VAL A 286 10.19 -3.77 -9.78
CA VAL A 286 10.10 -4.35 -11.14
C VAL A 286 9.25 -3.47 -12.05
N LEU A 287 8.17 -2.87 -11.53
CA LEU A 287 7.33 -1.90 -12.26
C LEU A 287 8.00 -0.52 -12.40
N ASP A 288 9.14 -0.32 -11.75
CA ASP A 288 9.93 0.93 -11.74
C ASP A 288 9.21 2.12 -11.07
N PHE A 289 8.20 1.85 -10.25
CA PHE A 289 7.48 2.86 -9.49
C PHE A 289 8.36 3.46 -8.39
N ARG A 290 9.01 2.61 -7.58
CA ARG A 290 9.97 2.99 -6.52
C ARG A 290 9.33 3.87 -5.46
N ARG A 291 8.16 3.43 -4.98
CA ARG A 291 7.26 4.12 -4.04
C ARG A 291 6.99 3.33 -2.75
N VAL A 292 7.46 2.08 -2.65
CA VAL A 292 7.38 1.24 -1.44
C VAL A 292 8.71 1.34 -0.66
N PRO A 293 8.71 1.58 0.67
CA PRO A 293 9.94 1.52 1.46
C PRO A 293 10.64 0.15 1.34
N PRO A 294 11.98 0.06 1.42
CA PRO A 294 12.68 -1.23 1.35
C PRO A 294 12.18 -2.22 2.42
N VAL A 295 11.84 -3.44 2.00
CA VAL A 295 11.34 -4.50 2.90
C VAL A 295 12.16 -5.77 2.69
N ALA A 296 12.59 -6.40 3.79
CA ALA A 296 13.28 -7.69 3.78
C ALA A 296 12.65 -8.68 4.76
N GLY A 297 12.71 -9.96 4.44
CA GLY A 297 12.31 -11.05 5.32
C GLY A 297 13.39 -11.41 6.35
N ARG A 298 12.99 -11.65 7.60
CA ARG A 298 13.88 -12.10 8.68
C ARG A 298 13.22 -13.17 9.53
N LEU A 299 14.01 -14.19 9.87
CA LEU A 299 13.69 -15.13 10.94
C LEU A 299 14.19 -14.54 12.27
N VAL A 300 13.25 -14.25 13.17
CA VAL A 300 13.51 -13.54 14.43
C VAL A 300 13.38 -14.51 15.60
N ASN A 301 14.36 -14.52 16.50
CA ASN A 301 14.25 -15.24 17.77
C ASN A 301 13.33 -14.45 18.72
N MET A 302 12.13 -14.96 18.96
CA MET A 302 11.08 -14.31 19.74
C MET A 302 11.50 -14.05 21.20
N THR A 303 12.38 -14.89 21.73
CA THR A 303 12.92 -14.74 23.08
C THR A 303 13.96 -13.61 23.11
N LYS A 304 15.07 -13.80 22.40
CA LYS A 304 16.25 -12.92 22.48
C LYS A 304 16.08 -11.59 21.77
N GLU A 305 15.32 -11.56 20.68
CA GLU A 305 15.20 -10.39 19.79
C GLU A 305 13.85 -9.67 19.91
N ILE A 306 12.90 -10.20 20.69
CA ILE A 306 11.63 -9.50 20.97
C ILE A 306 11.39 -9.38 22.48
N ARG A 307 11.18 -10.50 23.18
CA ARG A 307 10.76 -10.52 24.59
C ARG A 307 11.82 -9.92 25.52
N ASP A 308 13.08 -10.29 25.35
CA ASP A 308 14.15 -9.92 26.29
C ASP A 308 14.70 -8.51 26.04
N VAL A 309 14.36 -7.90 24.89
CA VAL A 309 14.79 -6.55 24.48
C VAL A 309 13.65 -5.52 24.47
N THR A 310 12.43 -5.90 24.85
CA THR A 310 11.31 -4.93 24.94
C THR A 310 11.19 -4.34 26.34
N ARG A 311 11.04 -3.02 26.42
CA ARG A 311 10.63 -2.30 27.64
C ARG A 311 9.12 -2.08 27.71
N ASP A 312 8.40 -2.42 26.64
CA ASP A 312 6.94 -2.30 26.57
C ASP A 312 6.27 -3.41 27.39
N LYS A 313 5.84 -3.03 28.60
CA LYS A 313 5.17 -3.96 29.52
C LYS A 313 3.89 -4.57 28.94
N LYS A 314 3.20 -3.87 28.02
CA LYS A 314 1.99 -4.41 27.39
C LYS A 314 2.33 -5.58 26.49
N LEU A 315 3.34 -5.40 25.62
CA LEU A 315 3.82 -6.47 24.75
C LEU A 315 4.39 -7.63 25.56
N TRP A 316 5.29 -7.35 26.50
CA TRP A 316 6.00 -8.36 27.29
C TRP A 316 5.04 -9.29 28.05
N ARG A 317 3.95 -8.76 28.61
CA ARG A 317 2.95 -9.55 29.36
C ARG A 317 2.17 -10.54 28.51
N THR A 318 2.18 -10.42 27.18
CA THR A 318 1.46 -11.32 26.29
C THR A 318 2.24 -12.57 25.93
N PHE A 319 3.51 -12.69 26.35
CA PHE A 319 4.31 -13.88 26.10
C PHE A 319 3.90 -15.04 27.02
N PHE A 320 3.79 -16.24 26.46
CA PHE A 320 3.49 -17.46 27.19
C PHE A 320 4.10 -18.68 26.51
N ILE A 321 4.11 -19.82 27.21
CA ILE A 321 4.51 -21.12 26.66
C ILE A 321 3.24 -21.91 26.33
N SER A 322 3.12 -22.35 25.08
CA SER A 322 2.00 -23.18 24.63
C SER A 322 2.08 -24.61 25.20
N PRO A 323 0.97 -25.39 25.17
CA PRO A 323 1.00 -26.80 25.54
C PRO A 323 1.99 -27.66 24.73
N ALA A 324 2.35 -27.21 23.52
CA ALA A 324 3.36 -27.84 22.67
C ALA A 324 4.81 -27.40 23.01
N ASN A 325 5.00 -26.70 24.13
CA ASN A 325 6.29 -26.17 24.60
C ASN A 325 6.95 -25.15 23.65
N ASN A 326 6.14 -24.46 22.82
CA ASN A 326 6.60 -23.35 21.97
C ASN A 326 6.39 -22.00 22.66
N VAL A 327 7.28 -21.04 22.39
CA VAL A 327 7.13 -19.64 22.80
C VAL A 327 6.09 -18.97 21.91
N CYS A 328 5.12 -18.30 22.52
CA CYS A 328 4.04 -17.60 21.84
C CYS A 328 3.84 -16.19 22.39
N PHE A 329 3.33 -15.27 21.56
CA PHE A 329 2.83 -13.96 21.99
C PHE A 329 1.73 -13.46 21.05
N TYR A 330 0.90 -12.53 21.52
CA TYR A 330 -0.20 -11.97 20.72
C TYR A 330 -0.27 -10.44 20.72
N GLY A 331 0.42 -9.75 21.63
CA GLY A 331 0.41 -8.29 21.74
C GLY A 331 -0.98 -7.70 22.06
N GLU A 332 -1.15 -6.41 21.82
CA GLU A 332 -2.38 -5.64 22.09
C GLU A 332 -2.71 -4.77 20.87
N CYS A 333 -3.67 -5.22 20.07
CA CYS A 333 -4.20 -4.53 18.90
C CYS A 333 -5.70 -4.81 18.75
N SER A 334 -6.39 -4.14 17.84
CA SER A 334 -7.84 -4.29 17.75
C SER A 334 -8.29 -5.64 17.18
N TYR A 335 -7.60 -6.18 16.18
CA TYR A 335 -7.98 -7.39 15.45
C TYR A 335 -6.92 -8.47 15.61
N TYR A 336 -7.35 -9.69 15.96
CA TYR A 336 -6.48 -10.87 16.01
C TYR A 336 -5.28 -10.73 16.99
N CYS A 337 -5.47 -10.01 18.10
CA CYS A 337 -4.51 -9.91 19.21
C CYS A 337 -5.11 -10.51 20.49
N SER A 338 -5.24 -11.83 20.49
CA SER A 338 -5.75 -12.63 21.61
C SER A 338 -5.01 -13.97 21.66
N THR A 339 -5.17 -14.72 22.76
CA THR A 339 -4.54 -16.04 22.91
C THR A 339 -4.93 -17.01 21.80
N GLU A 340 -6.17 -16.96 21.31
CA GLU A 340 -6.64 -17.82 20.20
C GLU A 340 -5.99 -17.49 18.84
N HIS A 341 -5.44 -16.29 18.68
CA HIS A 341 -4.73 -15.83 17.48
C HIS A 341 -3.23 -15.60 17.75
N ALA A 342 -2.70 -16.23 18.81
CA ALA A 342 -1.31 -16.06 19.20
C ALA A 342 -0.34 -16.57 18.13
N LEU A 343 0.79 -15.87 18.04
CA LEU A 343 1.86 -16.18 17.12
C LEU A 343 2.89 -16.99 17.87
N CYS A 344 3.13 -18.22 17.42
CA CYS A 344 3.98 -19.19 18.08
C CYS A 344 5.17 -19.57 17.20
N GLY A 345 6.35 -19.63 17.81
CA GLY A 345 7.55 -20.13 17.16
C GLY A 345 7.61 -21.65 17.12
N LYS A 346 8.70 -22.18 16.55
CA LYS A 346 9.04 -23.62 16.57
C LYS A 346 10.54 -23.85 16.85
N PRO A 347 10.97 -23.90 18.12
CA PRO A 347 10.18 -23.59 19.31
C PRO A 347 10.04 -22.09 19.60
N ASP A 348 10.99 -21.25 19.18
CA ASP A 348 11.08 -19.85 19.60
C ASP A 348 11.47 -18.87 18.48
N GLN A 349 11.46 -19.31 17.22
CA GLN A 349 11.70 -18.46 16.06
C GLN A 349 10.43 -18.25 15.24
N ILE A 350 10.25 -17.02 14.74
CA ILE A 350 9.13 -16.65 13.87
C ILE A 350 9.64 -15.83 12.67
N GLU A 351 9.07 -16.11 11.50
CA GLU A 351 9.31 -15.33 10.30
C GLU A 351 8.50 -14.03 10.33
N GLY A 352 9.04 -12.98 9.72
CA GLY A 352 8.29 -11.76 9.47
C GLY A 352 9.01 -10.84 8.50
N SER A 353 8.32 -9.78 8.08
CA SER A 353 8.86 -8.76 7.21
C SER A 353 9.32 -7.57 8.04
N LEU A 354 10.46 -7.00 7.67
CA LEU A 354 11.00 -5.76 8.21
C LEU A 354 10.95 -4.70 7.12
N ALA A 355 10.03 -3.75 7.24
CA ALA A 355 9.95 -2.59 6.36
C ALA A 355 10.75 -1.43 6.97
N ALA A 356 11.73 -0.91 6.23
CA ALA A 356 12.51 0.24 6.66
C ALA A 356 11.58 1.42 7.00
N PHE A 357 11.84 2.09 8.12
CA PHE A 357 11.07 3.28 8.47
C PHE A 357 11.32 4.40 7.48
N LEU A 358 10.25 5.12 7.16
CA LEU A 358 10.34 6.45 6.58
C LEU A 358 10.86 7.44 7.63
N PRO A 359 11.36 8.62 7.23
CA PRO A 359 11.81 9.61 8.18
C PRO A 359 10.71 9.99 9.18
N ASP A 360 11.15 10.39 10.38
CA ASP A 360 10.24 10.79 11.44
C ASP A 360 9.32 11.93 10.98
N LEU A 361 8.05 11.90 11.41
CA LEU A 361 7.06 12.92 11.06
C LEU A 361 7.42 14.32 11.60
N ALA A 362 8.27 14.40 12.63
CA ALA A 362 8.82 15.65 13.14
C ALA A 362 9.78 16.32 12.13
N LEU A 363 10.47 15.53 11.32
CA LEU A 363 11.46 16.01 10.33
C LEU A 363 10.86 16.09 8.92
N ALA A 364 10.07 15.10 8.52
CA ALA A 364 9.42 15.04 7.22
C ALA A 364 7.93 14.73 7.40
N LYS A 365 7.12 15.79 7.47
CA LYS A 365 5.67 15.65 7.57
C LYS A 365 5.11 14.95 6.34
N ARG A 366 4.15 14.06 6.57
CA ARG A 366 3.41 13.33 5.55
C ARG A 366 1.94 13.69 5.65
N LYS A 367 1.32 13.90 4.48
CA LYS A 367 -0.11 14.15 4.37
C LYS A 367 -0.82 12.86 4.00
N THR A 368 -1.80 12.47 4.80
CA THR A 368 -2.68 11.33 4.52
C THR A 368 -3.89 11.82 3.72
N TRP A 369 -4.15 11.14 2.61
CA TRP A 369 -5.28 11.41 1.73
C TRP A 369 -6.24 10.24 1.73
N ARG A 370 -7.54 10.54 1.72
CA ARG A 370 -8.57 9.51 1.50
C ARG A 370 -8.62 9.16 0.02
N ASN A 371 -8.51 7.87 -0.29
CA ASN A 371 -8.64 7.41 -1.66
C ASN A 371 -10.10 7.60 -2.13
N PRO A 372 -10.38 8.26 -3.28
CA PRO A 372 -11.75 8.39 -3.80
C PRO A 372 -12.41 7.02 -4.06
N TRP A 373 -11.62 6.01 -4.48
CA TRP A 373 -12.10 4.63 -4.64
C TRP A 373 -12.04 3.79 -3.35
N ARG A 374 -11.97 4.45 -2.18
CA ARG A 374 -12.09 3.75 -0.89
C ARG A 374 -13.41 2.97 -0.83
N ARG A 375 -13.33 1.69 -0.44
CA ARG A 375 -14.51 0.84 -0.21
C ARG A 375 -15.36 1.31 0.97
N SER A 376 -16.55 0.74 1.13
CA SER A 376 -17.48 1.15 2.19
C SER A 376 -17.05 0.76 3.60
N TYR A 377 -16.21 -0.28 3.76
CA TYR A 377 -15.91 -0.93 5.05
C TYR A 377 -17.16 -1.38 5.79
N HIS A 378 -18.17 -1.80 5.03
CA HIS A 378 -19.46 -2.21 5.56
C HIS A 378 -20.05 -3.36 4.72
N LYS A 379 -20.56 -4.39 5.40
CA LYS A 379 -21.00 -5.66 4.77
C LYS A 379 -22.13 -5.50 3.74
N ARG A 380 -23.00 -4.49 3.92
CA ARG A 380 -24.23 -4.31 3.13
C ARG A 380 -24.26 -3.04 2.29
N LYS A 381 -23.34 -2.10 2.57
CA LYS A 381 -23.38 -0.78 1.94
C LYS A 381 -22.38 -0.81 0.79
N LYS A 382 -22.83 -0.49 -0.42
CA LYS A 382 -21.94 -0.25 -1.56
C LYS A 382 -21.29 1.13 -1.44
N ALA A 383 -20.07 1.27 -1.94
CA ALA A 383 -19.44 2.58 -2.14
C ALA A 383 -20.08 3.30 -3.33
N GLU A 384 -19.92 4.62 -3.42
CA GLU A 384 -20.49 5.45 -4.49
C GLU A 384 -20.00 5.01 -5.87
N TRP A 385 -18.69 4.79 -6.02
CA TRP A 385 -18.08 4.28 -7.25
C TRP A 385 -18.53 2.85 -7.66
N GLU A 386 -19.13 2.08 -6.75
CA GLU A 386 -19.67 0.74 -7.05
C GLU A 386 -21.09 0.81 -7.64
N VAL A 387 -21.75 1.96 -7.56
CA VAL A 387 -23.13 2.18 -8.05
C VAL A 387 -23.20 3.20 -9.17
N ASP A 388 -22.29 4.17 -9.19
CA ASP A 388 -22.22 5.21 -10.20
C ASP A 388 -21.16 4.88 -11.28
N PRO A 389 -21.56 4.60 -12.54
CA PRO A 389 -20.63 4.34 -13.62
C PRO A 389 -19.83 5.57 -14.05
N ASP A 390 -20.30 6.79 -13.78
CA ASP A 390 -19.66 8.04 -14.20
C ASP A 390 -18.85 8.71 -13.08
N TYR A 391 -18.70 8.05 -11.93
CA TYR A 391 -17.99 8.55 -10.74
C TYR A 391 -16.60 9.13 -11.04
N CYS A 392 -15.88 8.56 -12.01
CA CYS A 392 -14.55 9.05 -12.40
C CYS A 392 -14.58 10.48 -12.95
N GLU A 393 -15.64 10.87 -13.65
CA GLU A 393 -15.79 12.21 -14.21
C GLU A 393 -16.00 13.27 -13.11
N GLU A 394 -16.64 12.91 -12.01
CA GLU A 394 -16.72 13.76 -10.80
C GLU A 394 -15.34 13.88 -10.13
N VAL A 395 -14.62 12.76 -9.98
CA VAL A 395 -13.28 12.76 -9.37
C VAL A 395 -12.31 13.63 -10.16
N LYS A 396 -12.35 13.58 -11.50
CA LYS A 396 -11.53 14.44 -12.39
C LYS A 396 -11.77 15.94 -12.19
N GLN A 397 -12.88 16.34 -11.57
CA GLN A 397 -13.21 17.74 -11.29
C GLN A 397 -12.97 18.12 -9.83
N THR A 398 -12.52 17.16 -9.01
CA THR A 398 -12.36 17.33 -7.57
C THR A 398 -10.89 17.54 -7.21
N PRO A 399 -10.52 18.64 -6.53
CA PRO A 399 -9.17 18.80 -6.01
C PRO A 399 -8.77 17.68 -5.03
N PRO A 400 -7.54 17.16 -5.09
CA PRO A 400 -6.41 17.55 -5.95
C PRO A 400 -6.29 16.72 -7.25
N TYR A 401 -7.36 16.04 -7.68
CA TYR A 401 -7.35 15.11 -8.82
C TYR A 401 -7.62 15.79 -10.17
N ASP A 402 -8.02 17.04 -10.12
CA ASP A 402 -8.32 17.93 -11.25
C ASP A 402 -7.07 18.55 -11.90
N SER A 403 -5.90 18.39 -11.28
CA SER A 403 -4.66 19.03 -11.69
C SER A 403 -3.43 18.15 -11.45
N GLY A 404 -2.37 18.42 -12.20
CA GLY A 404 -1.08 17.72 -12.08
C GLY A 404 -1.14 16.23 -12.42
N THR A 405 -0.24 15.45 -11.81
CA THR A 405 -0.10 14.00 -12.06
C THR A 405 -0.96 13.13 -11.13
N ARG A 406 -1.65 13.73 -10.15
CA ARG A 406 -2.23 12.98 -9.03
C ARG A 406 -3.18 11.86 -9.45
N LEU A 407 -4.02 12.12 -10.45
CA LEU A 407 -4.93 11.10 -10.96
C LEU A 407 -4.15 9.94 -11.59
N LEU A 408 -3.08 10.22 -12.33
CA LEU A 408 -2.20 9.20 -12.92
C LEU A 408 -1.46 8.40 -11.84
N ASP A 409 -1.04 9.05 -10.76
CA ASP A 409 -0.41 8.37 -9.62
C ASP A 409 -1.36 7.36 -8.95
N ILE A 410 -2.66 7.68 -8.85
CA ILE A 410 -3.69 6.73 -8.40
C ILE A 410 -3.82 5.55 -9.36
N MET A 411 -3.64 5.76 -10.66
CA MET A 411 -3.79 4.73 -11.68
C MET A 411 -2.67 3.72 -11.59
N ASP A 412 -1.43 4.19 -11.45
CA ASP A 412 -0.26 3.37 -11.15
C ASP A 412 -0.48 2.56 -9.86
N MET A 413 -0.94 3.20 -8.79
CA MET A 413 -1.25 2.55 -7.51
C MET A 413 -2.36 1.49 -7.65
N THR A 414 -3.40 1.76 -8.45
CA THR A 414 -4.50 0.81 -8.68
C THR A 414 -4.05 -0.40 -9.49
N ILE A 415 -3.17 -0.21 -10.48
CA ILE A 415 -2.55 -1.31 -11.23
C ILE A 415 -1.67 -2.15 -10.30
N PHE A 416 -0.86 -1.49 -9.47
CA PHE A 416 -0.03 -2.14 -8.45
C PHE A 416 -0.88 -3.01 -7.51
N ASP A 417 -1.90 -2.40 -6.90
CA ASP A 417 -2.84 -3.06 -5.99
C ASP A 417 -3.56 -4.22 -6.70
N PHE A 418 -4.01 -4.06 -7.95
CA PHE A 418 -4.66 -5.13 -8.70
C PHE A 418 -3.74 -6.34 -8.96
N LEU A 419 -2.48 -6.11 -9.33
CA LEU A 419 -1.51 -7.17 -9.62
C LEU A 419 -1.24 -8.04 -8.38
N MET A 420 -1.14 -7.43 -7.21
CA MET A 420 -1.01 -8.17 -5.93
C MET A 420 -2.36 -8.64 -5.37
N GLY A 421 -3.46 -8.02 -5.79
CA GLY A 421 -4.80 -8.23 -5.26
C GLY A 421 -5.07 -7.43 -3.99
N ASN A 422 -4.44 -6.30 -3.72
CA ASN A 422 -4.76 -5.52 -2.53
C ASN A 422 -6.08 -4.77 -2.71
N MET A 423 -7.07 -5.05 -1.86
CA MET A 423 -8.36 -4.34 -1.84
C MET A 423 -8.48 -3.30 -0.72
N ASP A 424 -7.47 -3.16 0.14
CA ASP A 424 -7.56 -2.38 1.39
C ASP A 424 -6.92 -0.98 1.28
N ARG A 425 -6.77 -0.46 0.06
CA ARG A 425 -6.21 0.87 -0.21
C ARG A 425 -7.21 2.00 0.10
N HIS A 426 -7.56 2.17 1.38
CA HIS A 426 -8.49 3.23 1.80
C HIS A 426 -7.87 4.63 1.88
N HIS A 427 -6.56 4.70 2.04
CA HIS A 427 -5.79 5.93 2.19
C HIS A 427 -4.46 5.77 1.49
N TYR A 428 -3.85 6.90 1.15
CA TYR A 428 -2.50 6.98 0.65
C TYR A 428 -1.77 8.18 1.27
N GLU A 429 -0.45 8.18 1.22
CA GLU A 429 0.37 9.24 1.81
C GLU A 429 1.23 9.96 0.75
N THR A 430 1.49 11.24 0.96
CA THR A 430 2.47 12.03 0.22
C THR A 430 3.38 12.79 1.19
N PHE A 431 4.58 13.17 0.78
CA PHE A 431 5.40 14.10 1.55
C PHE A 431 4.83 15.52 1.44
N GLU A 432 4.60 16.16 2.58
CA GLU A 432 3.98 17.49 2.62
C GLU A 432 4.86 18.55 1.97
N LYS A 433 6.19 18.44 2.11
CA LYS A 433 7.19 19.34 1.52
C LYS A 433 7.00 19.50 0.01
N PHE A 434 6.69 18.42 -0.70
CA PHE A 434 6.54 18.44 -2.16
C PHE A 434 5.17 18.91 -2.63
N GLY A 435 4.21 19.15 -1.73
CA GLY A 435 2.87 19.61 -2.10
C GLY A 435 2.05 18.56 -2.86
N ASN A 436 1.33 18.98 -3.89
CA ASN A 436 0.45 18.09 -4.66
C ASN A 436 1.16 17.34 -5.79
N GLU A 437 2.24 17.91 -6.33
CA GLU A 437 3.02 17.39 -7.45
C GLU A 437 4.17 16.51 -6.94
N THR A 438 3.81 15.33 -6.49
CA THR A 438 4.74 14.32 -5.96
C THR A 438 4.12 12.94 -6.10
N PHE A 439 4.96 11.91 -6.10
CA PHE A 439 4.50 10.52 -6.08
C PHE A 439 3.70 10.19 -4.82
N ILE A 440 2.85 9.15 -4.94
CA ILE A 440 2.13 8.53 -3.83
C ILE A 440 2.98 7.46 -3.16
N ILE A 441 3.12 7.47 -1.84
CA ILE A 441 3.84 6.44 -1.09
C ILE A 441 2.95 5.19 -0.92
N HIS A 442 3.44 4.04 -1.38
CA HIS A 442 2.73 2.75 -1.33
C HIS A 442 3.01 2.02 -0.01
N LEU A 443 2.25 2.33 1.05
CA LEU A 443 2.38 1.74 2.40
C LEU A 443 1.32 0.68 2.71
N ASP A 444 1.54 -0.17 3.71
CA ASP A 444 0.57 -1.18 4.19
C ASP A 444 0.05 -2.11 3.06
N ASN A 445 0.98 -2.86 2.45
CA ASN A 445 0.71 -3.77 1.33
C ASN A 445 0.41 -5.20 1.79
N GLY A 446 0.12 -5.39 3.09
CA GLY A 446 0.01 -6.70 3.71
C GLY A 446 -1.26 -7.51 3.38
N LYS A 447 -2.23 -6.95 2.67
CA LYS A 447 -3.50 -7.62 2.34
C LYS A 447 -3.60 -7.94 0.85
N THR A 448 -4.11 -9.13 0.52
CA THR A 448 -4.20 -9.64 -0.85
C THR A 448 -5.44 -10.51 -1.05
N LEU A 449 -6.42 -10.03 -1.82
CA LEU A 449 -7.64 -10.67 -2.29
C LEU A 449 -8.11 -10.09 -3.64
N LEU A 450 -8.37 -10.93 -4.64
CA LEU A 450 -9.27 -10.82 -5.83
C LEU A 450 -9.53 -9.45 -6.56
N PRO A 451 -10.00 -9.45 -7.83
CA PRO A 451 -9.87 -8.27 -8.70
C PRO A 451 -10.80 -7.10 -8.36
N VAL A 452 -10.22 -5.89 -8.32
CA VAL A 452 -10.91 -4.59 -8.45
C VAL A 452 -11.22 -4.34 -9.92
N CYS A 453 -12.36 -3.73 -10.23
CA CYS A 453 -12.72 -3.37 -11.59
C CYS A 453 -11.82 -2.22 -12.09
N LEU A 454 -10.91 -2.50 -13.02
CA LEU A 454 -10.04 -1.53 -13.71
C LEU A 454 -10.82 -0.61 -14.67
N CYS A 455 -12.10 -0.87 -14.90
CA CYS A 455 -12.89 -0.25 -15.97
C CYS A 455 -13.26 1.22 -15.72
N GLN A 456 -13.06 1.76 -14.51
CA GLN A 456 -13.51 3.13 -14.18
C GLN A 456 -12.43 4.21 -14.34
N LEU A 457 -11.33 3.91 -15.00
CA LEU A 457 -10.08 4.64 -14.86
C LEU A 457 -9.46 4.92 -16.25
N ASN A 458 -9.84 6.08 -16.82
CA ASN A 458 -9.64 6.43 -18.23
C ASN A 458 -8.32 7.16 -18.54
N LYS A 459 -7.37 7.36 -17.61
CA LYS A 459 -6.09 8.06 -17.89
C LYS A 459 -4.90 7.33 -17.26
N LYS A 460 -3.85 7.03 -18.03
CA LYS A 460 -2.65 6.27 -17.61
C LYS A 460 -1.39 6.89 -18.25
N CYS A 461 -0.21 6.76 -17.64
CA CYS A 461 1.05 7.26 -18.24
C CYS A 461 1.53 6.36 -19.39
N VAL A 462 2.08 6.96 -20.46
CA VAL A 462 2.74 6.22 -21.56
C VAL A 462 3.84 5.32 -21.00
N SER A 463 4.67 5.82 -20.08
CA SER A 463 5.77 5.05 -19.48
C SER A 463 5.28 3.76 -18.79
N THR A 464 4.22 3.85 -17.98
CA THR A 464 3.63 2.68 -17.31
C THR A 464 3.04 1.73 -18.33
N HIS A 465 2.30 2.21 -19.34
CA HIS A 465 1.73 1.36 -20.38
C HIS A 465 2.80 0.52 -21.11
N LEU A 466 3.89 1.17 -21.54
CA LEU A 466 4.98 0.51 -22.26
C LEU A 466 5.70 -0.52 -21.38
N ARG A 467 5.91 -0.22 -20.08
CA ARG A 467 6.49 -1.19 -19.13
C ARG A 467 5.59 -2.40 -18.95
N LEU A 468 4.27 -2.22 -18.81
CA LEU A 468 3.32 -3.34 -18.69
C LEU A 468 3.31 -4.23 -19.94
N GLN A 469 3.37 -3.63 -21.13
CA GLN A 469 3.48 -4.37 -22.39
C GLN A 469 4.79 -5.17 -22.47
N LEU A 470 5.91 -4.57 -22.03
CA LEU A 470 7.20 -5.27 -21.97
C LEU A 470 7.13 -6.48 -21.04
N LEU A 471 6.59 -6.31 -19.83
CA LEU A 471 6.49 -7.35 -18.80
C LEU A 471 5.56 -8.51 -19.17
N ALA A 472 4.71 -8.34 -20.19
CA ALA A 472 3.86 -9.38 -20.73
C ALA A 472 4.55 -10.25 -21.81
N LYS A 473 5.71 -9.84 -22.32
CA LYS A 473 6.49 -10.62 -23.29
C LYS A 473 7.24 -11.76 -22.60
N GLU A 474 7.44 -12.87 -23.30
CA GLU A 474 8.07 -14.06 -22.69
C GLU A 474 9.52 -13.83 -22.24
N GLU A 475 10.25 -12.93 -22.91
CA GLU A 475 11.63 -12.59 -22.53
C GLU A 475 11.68 -11.84 -21.18
N TYR A 476 10.63 -11.07 -20.85
CA TYR A 476 10.52 -10.22 -19.66
C TYR A 476 9.32 -10.58 -18.78
N LYS A 477 8.89 -11.85 -18.83
CA LYS A 477 7.69 -12.31 -18.14
C LYS A 477 7.72 -11.96 -16.65
N LEU A 478 6.68 -11.28 -16.17
CA LEU A 478 6.58 -10.75 -14.81
C LEU A 478 6.82 -11.82 -13.74
N SER A 479 6.19 -13.01 -13.86
CA SER A 479 6.40 -14.12 -12.93
C SER A 479 7.87 -14.53 -12.77
N MET A 480 8.61 -14.62 -13.87
CA MET A 480 10.01 -15.02 -13.88
C MET A 480 10.92 -13.94 -13.27
N LEU A 481 10.63 -12.66 -13.57
CA LEU A 481 11.34 -11.52 -12.98
C LEU A 481 11.10 -11.44 -11.47
N MET A 482 9.86 -11.62 -11.03
CA MET A 482 9.51 -11.64 -9.62
C MET A 482 10.17 -12.82 -8.90
N ALA A 483 10.14 -14.02 -9.48
CA ALA A 483 10.83 -15.19 -8.93
C ALA A 483 12.33 -14.93 -8.75
N GLU A 484 13.00 -14.40 -9.78
CA GLU A 484 14.43 -14.09 -9.74
C GLU A 484 14.75 -13.00 -8.70
N SER A 485 13.90 -11.97 -8.60
CA SER A 485 14.06 -10.86 -7.66
C SER A 485 13.90 -11.32 -6.20
N LEU A 486 12.88 -12.15 -5.93
CA LEU A 486 12.53 -12.63 -4.59
C LEU A 486 13.47 -13.71 -4.05
N VAL A 487 14.18 -14.45 -4.91
CA VAL A 487 15.14 -15.49 -4.51
C VAL A 487 16.27 -14.95 -3.62
N ARG A 488 16.56 -13.64 -3.70
CA ARG A 488 17.58 -12.98 -2.89
C ARG A 488 17.17 -12.77 -1.44
N ASP A 489 15.88 -12.85 -1.12
CA ASP A 489 15.39 -12.70 0.25
C ASP A 489 15.69 -13.95 1.09
N ARG A 490 16.01 -13.76 2.38
CA ARG A 490 16.34 -14.85 3.30
C ARG A 490 15.17 -15.80 3.55
N LEU A 491 13.93 -15.34 3.42
CA LEU A 491 12.72 -16.14 3.60
C LEU A 491 12.23 -16.82 2.30
N SER A 492 13.07 -16.83 1.25
CA SER A 492 12.76 -17.50 -0.01
C SER A 492 12.39 -18.98 0.20
N PRO A 493 11.32 -19.48 -0.43
CA PRO A 493 10.43 -18.78 -1.36
C PRO A 493 9.45 -17.82 -0.66
N ILE A 494 9.34 -16.58 -1.14
CA ILE A 494 8.37 -15.58 -0.60
C ILE A 494 6.96 -15.83 -1.13
N LEU A 495 6.86 -16.06 -2.44
CA LEU A 495 5.62 -16.38 -3.13
C LEU A 495 5.69 -17.80 -3.67
N ILE A 496 4.58 -18.54 -3.55
CA ILE A 496 4.41 -19.84 -4.21
C ILE A 496 4.11 -19.64 -5.70
N GLN A 497 4.40 -20.68 -6.49
CA GLN A 497 4.24 -20.67 -7.94
C GLN A 497 2.85 -20.17 -8.42
N PRO A 498 1.71 -20.58 -7.82
CA PRO A 498 0.40 -20.08 -8.23
C PRO A 498 0.23 -18.55 -8.13
N HIS A 499 0.88 -17.90 -7.15
CA HIS A 499 0.83 -16.44 -7.02
C HIS A 499 1.62 -15.74 -8.12
N LEU A 500 2.77 -16.31 -8.51
CA LEU A 500 3.57 -15.78 -9.62
C LEU A 500 2.80 -15.88 -10.95
N GLU A 501 2.17 -17.02 -11.22
CA GLU A 501 1.32 -17.22 -12.41
C GLU A 501 0.07 -16.32 -12.41
N ALA A 502 -0.50 -16.08 -11.23
CA ALA A 502 -1.62 -15.15 -11.08
C ALA A 502 -1.23 -13.71 -11.46
N MET A 503 0.01 -13.28 -11.20
CA MET A 503 0.50 -11.95 -11.60
C MET A 503 0.51 -11.80 -13.13
N ASP A 504 0.99 -12.81 -13.87
CA ASP A 504 0.96 -12.79 -15.34
C ASP A 504 -0.48 -12.73 -15.88
N ARG A 505 -1.39 -13.51 -15.29
CA ARG A 505 -2.82 -13.49 -15.66
C ARG A 505 -3.42 -12.11 -15.40
N ARG A 506 -3.17 -11.51 -14.24
CA ARG A 506 -3.65 -10.18 -13.87
C ARG A 506 -3.07 -9.09 -14.77
N LEU A 507 -1.79 -9.18 -15.14
CA LEU A 507 -1.16 -8.25 -16.08
C LEU A 507 -1.87 -8.25 -17.44
N ARG A 508 -2.22 -9.43 -17.96
CA ARG A 508 -3.00 -9.51 -19.22
C ARG A 508 -4.38 -8.88 -19.09
N LEU A 509 -5.06 -9.06 -17.96
CA LEU A 509 -6.35 -8.41 -17.70
C LEU A 509 -6.22 -6.88 -17.67
N VAL A 510 -5.16 -6.36 -17.05
CA VAL A 510 -4.86 -4.91 -17.06
C VAL A 510 -4.66 -4.42 -18.49
N LEU A 511 -3.84 -5.11 -19.29
CA LEU A 511 -3.58 -4.74 -20.68
C LEU A 511 -4.85 -4.79 -21.55
N ASN A 512 -5.69 -5.81 -21.36
CA ASN A 512 -6.97 -5.91 -22.08
C ASN A 512 -7.90 -4.76 -21.73
N ALA A 513 -8.06 -4.44 -20.44
CA ALA A 513 -8.86 -3.29 -20.00
C ALA A 513 -8.32 -1.97 -20.55
N MET A 514 -6.99 -1.83 -20.68
CA MET A 514 -6.39 -0.67 -21.33
C MET A 514 -6.71 -0.60 -22.83
N SER A 515 -6.61 -1.71 -23.54
CA SER A 515 -6.95 -1.77 -24.97
C SER A 515 -8.41 -1.41 -25.22
N GLU A 516 -9.34 -1.94 -24.42
CA GLU A 516 -10.77 -1.61 -24.50
C GLU A 516 -11.02 -0.11 -24.27
N CYS A 517 -10.37 0.50 -23.27
CA CYS A 517 -10.44 1.96 -23.06
C CYS A 517 -9.89 2.73 -24.26
N ILE A 518 -8.75 2.33 -24.81
CA ILE A 518 -8.10 2.99 -25.96
C ILE A 518 -8.98 2.92 -27.21
N GLU A 519 -9.61 1.77 -27.46
CA GLU A 519 -10.52 1.58 -28.59
C GLU A 519 -11.77 2.47 -28.48
N LYS A 520 -12.28 2.66 -27.26
CA LYS A 520 -13.48 3.46 -26.99
C LYS A 520 -13.22 4.96 -27.00
N GLU A 521 -12.18 5.42 -26.30
CA GLU A 521 -11.96 6.85 -26.01
C GLU A 521 -10.81 7.46 -26.84
N GLY A 522 -9.98 6.63 -27.49
CA GLY A 522 -8.82 7.04 -28.28
C GLY A 522 -7.51 7.09 -27.49
N TYR A 523 -6.39 6.77 -28.17
CA TYR A 523 -5.08 6.60 -27.52
C TYR A 523 -4.60 7.85 -26.76
N SER A 524 -4.68 9.04 -27.37
CA SER A 524 -4.20 10.28 -26.78
C SER A 524 -5.02 10.76 -25.58
N TYR A 525 -6.27 10.29 -25.44
CA TYR A 525 -7.12 10.63 -24.31
C TYR A 525 -6.86 9.71 -23.11
N VAL A 526 -6.45 8.46 -23.39
CA VAL A 526 -6.23 7.42 -22.38
C VAL A 526 -4.79 7.40 -21.89
N VAL A 527 -3.83 7.73 -22.75
CA VAL A 527 -2.41 7.60 -22.46
C VAL A 527 -1.75 8.97 -22.49
N GLU A 528 -1.41 9.49 -21.31
CA GLU A 528 -0.74 10.78 -21.14
C GLU A 528 0.75 10.63 -21.47
N ASP A 529 1.23 11.45 -22.41
CA ASP A 529 2.61 11.38 -22.88
C ASP A 529 3.56 12.06 -21.89
N ASP A 530 4.13 11.23 -21.02
CA ASP A 530 5.18 11.65 -20.11
C ASP A 530 6.58 11.55 -20.74
N LEU A 531 6.75 11.10 -21.99
CA LEU A 531 8.05 10.89 -22.64
C LEU A 531 8.67 12.15 -23.26
N GLN A 532 7.88 13.20 -23.53
CA GLN A 532 8.34 14.38 -24.28
C GLN A 532 9.09 15.46 -23.47
N GLY A 533 9.29 15.29 -22.16
CA GLY A 533 9.98 16.26 -21.30
C GLY A 533 11.50 16.41 -21.50
N HIS A 534 12.07 15.96 -22.63
CA HIS A 534 13.53 15.95 -22.89
C HIS A 534 13.97 16.66 -24.19
N GLN A 535 13.09 17.37 -24.88
CA GLN A 535 13.54 18.37 -25.84
C GLN A 535 13.62 19.72 -25.13
N GLY A 536 14.84 20.10 -24.75
CA GLY A 536 15.15 21.42 -24.21
C GLY A 536 14.58 22.51 -25.11
N THR A 537 13.94 23.49 -24.49
CA THR A 537 13.55 24.75 -25.11
C THR A 537 14.81 25.57 -25.44
N ASP A 538 15.56 25.15 -26.46
CA ASP A 538 16.47 26.01 -27.20
C ASP A 538 15.70 26.67 -28.35
N HIS A 539 14.68 27.43 -27.99
CA HIS A 539 14.22 28.53 -28.84
C HIS A 539 14.79 29.82 -28.27
N ALA A 540 16.06 30.04 -28.58
CA ALA A 540 16.66 31.37 -28.52
C ALA A 540 15.81 32.30 -29.38
N HIS A 541 15.07 33.19 -28.73
CA HIS A 541 14.44 34.35 -29.35
C HIS A 541 15.53 35.26 -29.93
N THR A 542 15.89 35.05 -31.20
CA THR A 542 16.56 36.08 -32.00
C THR A 542 15.50 37.08 -32.47
N GLY A 543 15.29 38.13 -31.67
CA GLY A 543 14.53 39.31 -32.09
C GLY A 543 15.28 40.08 -33.19
N PRO A 544 14.58 40.69 -34.17
CA PRO A 544 15.22 41.41 -35.26
C PRO A 544 15.75 42.76 -34.77
N ARG A 545 17.07 42.99 -34.92
CA ARG A 545 17.68 44.32 -34.81
C ARG A 545 17.04 45.26 -35.85
N ARG A 546 16.34 46.29 -35.38
CA ARG A 546 15.99 47.45 -36.20
C ARG A 546 17.07 48.53 -36.04
N ARG A 547 17.60 48.91 -37.22
CA ARG A 547 18.32 50.13 -37.63
C ARG A 547 19.35 50.73 -36.68
#